data_AF-A0A926SX35-F1
#
_entry.id   AF-A0A926SX35-F1
#
_cell.length_a   1.000
_cell.length_b   1.000
_cell.length_c   1.000
_cell.angle_alpha   90.00
_cell.angle_beta   90.00
_cell.angle_gamma   90.00
#
_symmetry.space_group_name_H-M   'P 1'
#
loop_
_entity.id
_entity.type
_entity.pdbx_description
1 polymer ?
#
loop_
_entity_poly.entity_id
_entity_poly.type
_entity_poly.pdbx_seq_one_letter_code
_entity_poly.pdbx_strand_id
1 'polypeptide(L)'
;MDSGSPINEQEMLIYFPPSDQEALFDADAKRLIDRAAAQIDPASGQPFTGDRLLQRVAQMHFGGSGIPIDALVSDISGKLSVKSYGEKAANDYQQALATLGCS
;
A
#
# COMPACT_ATOMS: atom_id res chain seq x y z
N MET A 1 -33.50 3.05 -4.02
CA MET A 1 -33.44 1.59 -4.23
C MET A 1 -32.35 1.37 -5.26
N ASP A 2 -31.27 0.71 -4.86
CA ASP A 2 -30.22 0.27 -5.77
C ASP A 2 -30.81 -0.82 -6.68
N SER A 3 -30.75 -0.63 -8.00
CA SER A 3 -31.33 -1.54 -8.98
C SER A 3 -30.50 -2.81 -9.18
N GLY A 4 -29.35 -2.95 -8.50
CA GLY A 4 -28.43 -4.08 -8.67
C GLY A 4 -27.85 -4.16 -10.09
N SER A 5 -27.98 -3.09 -10.87
CA SER A 5 -27.40 -2.99 -12.20
C SER A 5 -25.89 -2.77 -12.07
N PRO A 6 -25.05 -3.45 -12.88
CA PRO A 6 -23.62 -3.24 -12.83
C PRO A 6 -23.29 -1.78 -13.14
N ILE A 7 -22.56 -1.13 -12.24
CA ILE A 7 -22.03 0.23 -12.45
C ILE A 7 -21.17 0.19 -13.71
N ASN A 8 -21.51 1.02 -14.71
CA ASN A 8 -20.67 1.12 -15.91
C ASN A 8 -19.52 2.11 -15.68
N GLU A 9 -18.45 2.00 -16.48
CA GLU A 9 -17.25 2.85 -16.32
C GLU A 9 -17.55 4.35 -16.38
N GLN A 10 -18.53 4.76 -17.20
CA GLN A 10 -18.89 6.16 -17.36
C GLN A 10 -19.60 6.71 -16.12
N GLU A 11 -20.49 5.92 -15.50
CA GLU A 11 -21.11 6.25 -14.23
C GLU A 11 -20.08 6.32 -13.11
N MET A 12 -19.11 5.41 -13.07
CA MET A 12 -18.03 5.45 -12.09
C MET A 12 -17.22 6.75 -12.19
N LEU A 13 -16.87 7.19 -13.40
CA LEU A 13 -16.12 8.43 -13.61
C LEU A 13 -16.93 9.71 -13.32
N ILE A 14 -18.27 9.66 -13.35
CA ILE A 14 -19.11 10.79 -12.94
C ILE A 14 -19.04 11.00 -11.42
N TYR A 15 -19.01 9.91 -10.64
CA TYR A 15 -19.02 9.99 -9.17
C TYR A 15 -17.62 9.92 -8.53
N PHE A 16 -16.66 9.31 -9.22
CA PHE A 16 -15.27 9.18 -8.81
C PHE A 16 -14.38 9.59 -9.99
N PRO A 17 -14.29 10.90 -10.31
CA PRO A 17 -13.43 11.36 -11.38
C PRO A 17 -11.96 10.99 -11.08
N PRO A 18 -11.09 10.84 -12.09
CA PRO A 18 -9.71 10.41 -11.88
C PRO A 18 -8.92 11.27 -10.89
N SER A 19 -9.17 12.59 -10.87
CA SER A 19 -8.56 13.52 -9.91
C SER A 19 -8.91 13.19 -8.46
N ASP A 20 -10.14 12.76 -8.20
CA ASP A 20 -10.60 12.45 -6.85
C ASP A 20 -10.05 11.08 -6.42
N GLN A 21 -9.93 10.14 -7.36
CA GLN A 21 -9.27 8.86 -7.10
C GLN A 21 -7.79 9.05 -6.74
N GLU A 22 -7.08 9.91 -7.47
CA GLU A 22 -5.68 10.25 -7.20
C GLU A 22 -5.54 10.95 -5.84
N ALA A 23 -6.38 11.95 -5.54
CA ALA A 23 -6.37 12.63 -4.25
C ALA A 23 -6.65 11.68 -3.08
N LEU A 24 -7.56 10.72 -3.25
CA LEU A 24 -7.85 9.68 -2.25
C LEU A 24 -6.65 8.75 -2.06
N PHE A 25 -5.99 8.36 -3.15
CA PHE A 25 -4.81 7.51 -3.11
C PHE A 25 -3.64 8.20 -2.37
N ASP A 26 -3.36 9.46 -2.70
CA ASP A 26 -2.32 10.25 -2.04
C ASP A 26 -2.59 10.45 -0.56
N ALA A 27 -3.85 10.73 -0.21
CA ALA A 27 -4.27 10.89 1.19
C ALA A 27 -4.14 9.58 1.98
N ASP A 28 -4.48 8.43 1.38
CA ASP A 28 -4.27 7.12 2.00
C ASP A 28 -2.78 6.82 2.16
N ALA A 29 -1.98 6.95 1.10
CA ALA A 29 -0.55 6.71 1.14
C ALA A 29 0.13 7.56 2.22
N LYS A 30 -0.18 8.85 2.29
CA LYS A 30 0.33 9.74 3.34
C LYS A 30 -0.05 9.27 4.74
N ARG A 31 -1.31 8.92 4.97
CA ARG A 31 -1.79 8.42 6.26
C ARG A 31 -1.08 7.12 6.65
N LEU A 32 -0.85 6.22 5.70
CA LEU A 32 -0.15 4.95 5.95
C LEU A 32 1.34 5.19 6.24
N ILE A 33 2.00 6.11 5.54
CA ILE A 33 3.38 6.53 5.83
C ILE A 33 3.50 7.08 7.24
N ASP A 34 2.64 8.05 7.60
CA ASP A 34 2.66 8.67 8.92
C ASP A 34 2.42 7.63 10.03
N ARG A 35 1.51 6.68 9.81
CA ARG A 35 1.24 5.59 10.75
C ARG A 35 2.39 4.58 10.83
N ALA A 36 2.98 4.20 9.72
CA ALA A 36 4.08 3.23 9.68
C ALA A 36 5.34 3.81 10.34
N ALA A 37 5.66 5.08 10.07
CA ALA A 37 6.81 5.76 10.67
C ALA A 37 6.72 5.89 12.21
N ALA A 38 5.49 5.92 12.76
CA ALA A 38 5.26 5.92 14.19
C ALA A 38 5.34 4.53 14.86
N GLN A 39 5.45 3.45 14.07
CA GLN A 39 5.59 2.08 14.59
C GLN A 39 7.07 1.72 14.80
N ILE A 40 7.32 0.79 15.73
CA ILE A 40 8.64 0.23 15.96
C ILE A 40 8.80 -1.01 15.09
N ASP A 41 9.89 -1.07 14.33
CA ASP A 41 10.29 -2.23 13.56
C ASP A 41 10.80 -3.32 14.53
N PRO A 42 10.16 -4.49 14.58
CA PRO A 42 10.58 -5.58 15.47
C PRO A 42 11.97 -6.11 15.14
N ALA A 43 12.47 -5.93 13.90
CA ALA A 43 13.79 -6.42 13.50
C ALA A 43 14.93 -5.55 14.03
N SER A 44 14.73 -4.24 14.15
CA SER A 44 15.76 -3.29 14.58
C SER A 44 15.54 -2.71 15.98
N GLY A 45 14.30 -2.79 16.49
CA GLY A 45 13.89 -2.11 17.72
C GLY A 45 13.80 -0.58 17.58
N GLN A 46 13.91 -0.04 16.37
CA GLN A 46 13.84 1.38 16.06
C GLN A 46 12.58 1.71 15.23
N PRO A 47 12.18 2.98 15.12
CA PRO A 47 11.12 3.38 14.20
C PRO A 47 11.38 2.91 12.76
N PHE A 48 10.31 2.58 12.03
CA PHE A 48 10.43 2.21 10.62
C PHE A 48 11.02 3.36 9.78
N THR A 49 12.07 3.07 9.03
CA THR A 49 12.76 4.01 8.12
C THR A 49 13.23 3.29 6.84
N GLY A 50 13.58 4.05 5.80
CA GLY A 50 14.12 3.51 4.55
C GLY A 50 13.25 2.41 3.92
N ASP A 51 13.87 1.34 3.44
CA ASP A 51 13.15 0.21 2.83
C ASP A 51 12.15 -0.44 3.77
N ARG A 52 12.45 -0.53 5.07
CA ARG A 52 11.53 -1.12 6.05
C ARG A 52 10.27 -0.28 6.21
N LEU A 53 10.36 1.05 6.07
CA LEU A 53 9.18 1.92 6.03
C LEU A 53 8.33 1.62 4.79
N LEU A 54 8.94 1.51 3.60
CA LEU A 54 8.24 1.18 2.36
C LEU A 54 7.53 -0.18 2.45
N GLN A 55 8.23 -1.19 2.95
CA GLN A 55 7.67 -2.51 3.20
C GLN A 55 6.45 -2.42 4.12
N ARG A 56 6.56 -1.66 5.22
CA ARG A 56 5.49 -1.56 6.21
C ARG A 56 4.25 -0.83 5.67
N VAL A 57 4.45 0.24 4.90
CA VAL A 57 3.35 0.95 4.22
C VAL A 57 2.63 0.03 3.25
N ALA A 58 3.38 -0.71 2.43
CA ALA A 58 2.81 -1.66 1.47
C ALA A 58 2.05 -2.81 2.16
N GLN A 59 2.55 -3.32 3.29
CA GLN A 59 1.83 -4.29 4.10
C GLN A 59 0.46 -3.75 4.56
N MET A 60 0.42 -2.51 5.05
CA MET A 60 -0.84 -1.87 5.48
C MET A 60 -1.80 -1.62 4.32
N HIS A 61 -1.29 -1.26 3.15
CA HIS A 61 -2.12 -1.10 1.96
C HIS A 61 -2.77 -2.43 1.55
N PHE A 62 -1.99 -3.51 1.57
CA PHE A 62 -2.45 -4.84 1.15
C PHE A 62 -3.36 -5.53 2.17
N GLY A 63 -2.97 -5.54 3.44
CA GLY A 63 -3.69 -6.26 4.51
C GLY A 63 -4.62 -5.39 5.36
N GLY A 64 -4.68 -4.09 5.07
CA GLY A 64 -5.37 -3.09 5.89
C GLY A 64 -4.48 -2.50 6.99
N SER A 65 -4.79 -1.27 7.41
CA SER A 65 -3.95 -0.47 8.30
C SER A 65 -3.66 -1.09 9.68
N GLY A 66 -4.50 -2.04 10.13
CA GLY A 66 -4.35 -2.78 11.38
C GLY A 66 -3.61 -4.11 11.25
N ILE A 67 -3.17 -4.49 10.04
CA ILE A 67 -2.54 -5.79 9.81
C ILE A 67 -1.29 -5.96 10.68
N PRO A 68 -1.05 -7.14 11.30
CA PRO A 68 0.20 -7.38 12.02
C PRO A 68 1.42 -7.16 11.13
N ILE A 69 2.50 -6.69 11.74
CA ILE A 69 3.79 -6.48 11.07
C ILE A 69 4.30 -7.82 10.54
N ASP A 70 4.75 -7.84 9.29
CA ASP A 70 5.35 -9.00 8.64
C ASP A 70 4.45 -10.27 8.68
N ALA A 71 3.13 -10.08 8.67
CA ALA A 71 2.17 -11.18 8.69
C ALA A 71 2.37 -12.13 7.49
N LEU A 72 2.19 -13.42 7.73
CA LEU A 72 2.29 -14.47 6.71
C LEU A 72 0.93 -14.83 6.08
N VAL A 73 -0.14 -14.12 6.43
CA VAL A 73 -1.44 -14.27 5.78
C VAL A 73 -1.35 -13.80 4.33
N SER A 74 -1.98 -14.53 3.42
CA SER A 74 -1.87 -14.32 1.98
C SER A 74 -3.19 -13.92 1.33
N ASP A 75 -3.08 -13.42 0.10
CA ASP A 75 -4.24 -13.28 -0.80
C ASP A 75 -4.94 -14.62 -1.07
N ILE A 76 -6.11 -14.54 -1.69
CA ILE A 76 -6.95 -15.70 -2.04
C ILE A 76 -6.21 -16.70 -2.94
N SER A 77 -5.25 -16.25 -3.74
CA SER A 77 -4.44 -17.10 -4.62
C SER A 77 -3.19 -17.69 -3.94
N GLY A 78 -2.86 -17.25 -2.72
CA GLY A 78 -1.69 -17.66 -1.96
C GLY A 78 -0.35 -17.16 -2.53
N LYS A 79 -0.36 -16.24 -3.51
CA LYS A 79 0.86 -15.80 -4.20
C LYS A 79 1.68 -14.81 -3.39
N LEU A 80 1.00 -13.86 -2.75
CA LEU A 80 1.64 -12.86 -1.91
C LEU A 80 1.07 -12.95 -0.49
N SER A 81 1.98 -13.12 0.45
CA SER A 81 1.72 -12.82 1.86
C SER A 81 1.81 -11.32 2.08
N VAL A 82 1.22 -10.82 3.17
CA VAL A 82 1.40 -9.43 3.60
C VAL A 82 2.90 -9.07 3.62
N LYS A 83 3.72 -9.91 4.26
CA LYS A 83 5.18 -9.73 4.30
C LYS A 83 5.81 -9.64 2.91
N SER A 84 5.57 -10.63 2.06
CA SER A 84 6.20 -10.70 0.74
C SER A 84 5.67 -9.64 -0.24
N TYR A 85 4.45 -9.17 -0.06
CA TYR A 85 3.92 -8.00 -0.76
C TYR A 85 4.73 -6.75 -0.40
N GLY A 86 4.99 -6.53 0.90
CA GLY A 86 5.81 -5.43 1.38
C GLY A 86 7.23 -5.47 0.81
N GLU A 87 7.89 -6.63 0.88
CA GLU A 87 9.23 -6.83 0.31
C GLU A 87 9.28 -6.56 -1.19
N LYS A 88 8.27 -7.04 -1.93
CA LYS A 88 8.15 -6.80 -3.36
C LYS A 88 8.02 -5.30 -3.67
N ALA A 89 7.14 -4.59 -2.96
CA ALA A 89 6.90 -3.17 -3.19
C ALA A 89 8.16 -2.33 -2.95
N ALA A 90 8.93 -2.63 -1.89
CA ALA A 90 10.19 -1.93 -1.64
C ALA A 90 11.22 -2.22 -2.75
N ASN A 91 11.33 -3.46 -3.22
CA ASN A 91 12.22 -3.80 -4.34
C ASN A 91 11.80 -3.10 -5.64
N ASP A 92 10.51 -3.07 -5.97
CA ASP A 92 9.98 -2.39 -7.15
C ASP A 92 10.30 -0.88 -7.08
N TYR A 93 10.18 -0.27 -5.90
CA TYR A 93 10.52 1.14 -5.68
C TYR A 93 12.02 1.41 -5.92
N GLN A 94 12.90 0.57 -5.38
CA GLN A 94 14.34 0.70 -5.61
C GLN A 94 14.71 0.55 -7.08
N GLN A 95 14.07 -0.38 -7.79
CA GLN A 95 14.26 -0.55 -9.24
C GLN A 95 13.76 0.68 -10.02
N ALA A 96 12.63 1.27 -9.61
CA ALA A 96 12.12 2.49 -10.21
C ALA A 96 13.10 3.67 -10.02
N LEU A 97 13.65 3.85 -8.81
CA LEU A 97 14.67 4.87 -8.55
C LEU A 97 15.92 4.67 -9.41
N ALA A 98 16.41 3.45 -9.50
CA ALA A 98 17.56 3.11 -10.34
C ALA A 98 17.29 3.42 -11.83
N THR A 99 16.07 3.13 -12.31
CA THR A 99 15.65 3.43 -13.69
C THR A 99 15.58 4.94 -13.95
N LEU A 100 15.21 5.71 -12.94
CA LEU A 100 15.16 7.18 -12.99
C LEU A 100 16.55 7.84 -12.80
N GLY A 101 17.60 7.06 -12.50
CA GLY A 101 18.94 7.58 -12.24
C GLY A 101 19.10 8.26 -10.88
N CYS A 102 18.18 8.01 -9.95
CA CYS A 102 18.26 8.49 -8.57
C CYS A 102 19.02 7.46 -7.73
N SER A 103 20.13 7.88 -7.11
CA SER A 103 20.96 7.08 -6.20
C SER A 103 21.17 7.75 -4.86
#